data_AF-A0A395HQF7-F1
#
_entry.id   AF-A0A395HQF7-F1
#
_cell.length_a   1.000
_cell.length_b   1.000
_cell.length_c   1.000
_cell.angle_alpha   90.00
_cell.angle_beta   90.00
_cell.angle_gamma   90.00
#
_symmetry.space_group_name_H-M   'P 1'
#
loop_
_entity.id
_entity.type
_entity.pdbx_description
1 polymer ?
#
loop_
_entity_poly.entity_id
_entity_poly.type
_entity_poly.pdbx_seq_one_letter_code
_entity_poly.pdbx_strand_id
1 'polypeptide(L)'
;MRERYLPASTHWRGIQVASQRSYPSTTPTGREPIGLLEATDADHTRLRKAYSAAFSNQVLMAQESLVGSYVNKMITQLQARVADGTEVLDLQNWVSFCTFDIICALSFGEDFGCLDQERYHEWSGVYMMALVEALAGRPIRMLPSVTATAFLLICLFAPISTASSARSVSYRKRSDRLSFDKRRNPRVYEAIVGEVVVRTLAAAYPSIGKLFTVANAGQVARWAFRLNQNYCTSKAMSVTSLPAGLVSKALYTGLNSEHVIDKQVINYFIQAALSGYLSSGPRANLLPIPETFWLNVWQTANSALKALPPVGNPAGESPNTPDQRVMEAFGSNLNPGSLLATAAAINAAKGKIMGFTFPITIRPIEKLSAAAVKADSDEAVNQLLTAIRISFAVFEYFRDYRVVKQWNNVLQQVGLQCAHIEYVTGVSDLQNWWWLWAPDYFQAVENFAQGWATEAIRAAASAYIQARTAGRSLKTYDVVVAALSEFQSKIQMMKMPIMDADKTTITD
;
A
#
# COMPACT_ATOMS: atom_id res chain seq x y z
N MET A 1 -59.17 -14.34 20.85
CA MET A 1 -58.03 -13.44 20.59
C MET A 1 -57.21 -14.05 19.46
N ARG A 2 -57.38 -13.51 18.25
CA ARG A 2 -56.63 -13.89 17.05
C ARG A 2 -55.98 -12.60 16.54
N GLU A 3 -54.66 -12.50 16.65
CA GLU A 3 -53.88 -11.45 16.00
C GLU A 3 -53.83 -11.75 14.50
N ARG A 4 -54.26 -10.77 13.71
CA ARG A 4 -54.23 -10.81 12.25
C ARG A 4 -52.89 -10.25 11.79
N TYR A 5 -52.16 -11.08 11.05
CA TYR A 5 -51.15 -10.66 10.09
C TYR A 5 -51.68 -9.52 9.20
N LEU A 6 -50.94 -8.42 9.10
CA LEU A 6 -51.06 -7.46 8.00
C LEU A 6 -49.82 -7.60 7.10
N PRO A 7 -49.99 -7.72 5.77
CA PRO A 7 -48.88 -7.96 4.84
C PRO A 7 -48.07 -6.67 4.59
N ALA A 8 -46.75 -6.82 4.57
CA ALA A 8 -45.80 -5.78 4.18
C ALA A 8 -45.91 -5.50 2.67
N SER A 9 -46.79 -4.58 2.25
CA SER A 9 -46.79 -4.11 0.84
C SER A 9 -47.41 -2.72 0.58
N THR A 10 -47.59 -1.85 1.59
CA THR A 10 -48.39 -0.62 1.39
C THR A 10 -47.73 0.72 1.69
N HIS A 11 -46.42 0.81 1.96
CA HIS A 11 -45.79 2.10 2.27
C HIS A 11 -45.10 2.86 1.11
N TRP A 12 -45.01 2.30 -0.11
CA TRP A 12 -44.20 2.91 -1.18
C TRP A 12 -44.94 3.46 -2.41
N ARG A 13 -46.28 3.58 -2.41
CA ARG A 13 -47.01 4.19 -3.54
C ARG A 13 -47.00 5.73 -3.56
N GLY A 14 -46.29 6.40 -2.66
CA GLY A 14 -46.30 7.86 -2.52
C GLY A 14 -45.14 8.63 -3.17
N ILE A 15 -44.14 7.96 -3.75
CA ILE A 15 -42.93 8.62 -4.28
C ILE A 15 -42.76 8.27 -5.76
N GLN A 16 -43.69 8.71 -6.59
CA GLN A 16 -43.42 8.93 -8.01
C GLN A 16 -43.86 10.34 -8.40
N VAL A 17 -42.90 11.07 -8.96
CA VAL A 17 -43.02 12.35 -9.69
C VAL A 17 -43.43 13.56 -8.85
N ALA A 18 -42.44 14.18 -8.20
CA ALA A 18 -42.47 15.61 -7.91
C ALA A 18 -41.23 16.27 -8.53
N SER A 19 -41.46 16.90 -9.68
CA SER A 19 -40.59 17.84 -10.37
C SER A 19 -39.99 18.88 -9.40
N GLN A 20 -38.71 19.22 -9.62
CA GLN A 20 -38.10 20.52 -9.30
C GLN A 20 -38.66 21.24 -8.06
N ARG A 21 -38.29 20.79 -6.87
CA ARG A 21 -38.28 21.66 -5.68
C ARG A 21 -36.88 21.67 -5.08
N SER A 22 -36.26 22.84 -5.19
CA SER A 22 -34.97 23.19 -4.60
C SER A 22 -35.05 23.03 -3.09
N TYR A 23 -34.35 22.05 -2.52
CA TYR A 23 -34.14 21.97 -1.08
C TYR A 23 -32.94 22.85 -0.68
N PRO A 24 -33.02 23.60 0.44
CA PRO A 24 -31.95 24.53 0.84
C PRO A 24 -30.67 23.76 1.15
N SER A 25 -29.59 24.12 0.46
CA SER A 25 -28.29 23.44 0.46
C SER A 25 -27.37 23.85 1.62
N THR A 26 -27.90 24.20 2.79
CA THR A 26 -27.09 24.73 3.89
C THR A 26 -27.51 24.14 5.22
N THR A 27 -26.58 23.44 5.87
CA THR A 27 -26.56 23.37 7.34
C THR A 27 -26.58 24.81 7.88
N PRO A 28 -27.14 25.07 9.08
CA PRO A 28 -27.27 26.43 9.64
C PRO A 28 -25.95 27.22 9.74
N THR A 29 -24.80 26.58 9.50
CA THR A 29 -23.45 27.14 9.60
C THR A 29 -22.72 27.29 8.25
N GLY A 30 -23.36 26.97 7.11
CA GLY A 30 -22.78 27.16 5.78
C GLY A 30 -21.52 26.32 5.48
N ARG A 31 -21.23 25.29 6.28
CA ARG A 31 -20.10 24.37 6.06
C ARG A 31 -20.56 23.09 5.38
N GLU A 32 -19.85 22.69 4.33
CA GLU A 32 -20.01 21.37 3.70
C GLU A 32 -19.67 20.26 4.71
N PRO A 33 -20.38 19.12 4.70
CA PRO A 33 -20.08 18.00 5.56
C PRO A 33 -18.71 17.40 5.22
N ILE A 34 -17.84 17.33 6.23
CA ILE A 34 -16.46 16.84 6.09
C ILE A 34 -16.44 15.34 6.42
N GLY A 35 -15.94 14.51 5.50
CA GLY A 35 -15.74 13.08 5.74
C GLY A 35 -14.61 12.82 6.75
N LEU A 36 -14.70 11.73 7.53
CA LEU A 36 -13.68 11.39 8.53
C LEU A 36 -12.28 11.29 7.90
N LEU A 37 -12.16 10.74 6.69
CA LEU A 37 -10.87 10.55 6.01
C LEU A 37 -10.28 11.84 5.40
N GLU A 38 -11.10 12.87 5.23
CA GLU A 38 -10.72 14.16 4.63
C GLU A 38 -10.63 15.28 5.66
N ALA A 39 -10.92 14.97 6.92
CA ALA A 39 -10.95 15.93 8.00
C ALA A 39 -9.54 16.35 8.43
N THR A 40 -9.39 17.63 8.76
CA THR A 40 -8.19 18.15 9.44
C THR A 40 -8.02 17.48 10.80
N ASP A 41 -6.82 17.47 11.38
CA ASP A 41 -6.54 16.78 12.66
C ASP A 41 -7.52 17.13 13.80
N ALA A 42 -7.95 18.40 13.87
CA ALA A 42 -8.90 18.86 14.87
C ALA A 42 -10.32 18.29 14.63
N ASP A 43 -10.79 18.34 13.39
CA ASP A 43 -12.10 17.79 13.01
C ASP A 43 -12.10 16.25 13.05
N HIS A 44 -11.01 15.61 12.61
CA HIS A 44 -10.82 14.16 12.70
C HIS A 44 -10.90 13.69 14.15
N THR A 45 -10.22 14.40 15.07
CA THR A 45 -10.25 14.08 16.49
C THR A 45 -11.67 14.22 17.06
N ARG A 46 -12.38 15.31 16.73
CA ARG A 46 -13.77 15.53 17.15
C ARG A 46 -14.72 14.46 16.63
N LEU A 47 -14.64 14.15 15.32
CA LEU A 47 -15.48 13.14 14.68
C LEU A 47 -15.17 11.73 15.23
N ARG A 48 -13.90 11.36 15.33
CA ARG A 48 -13.47 10.07 15.91
C ARG A 48 -13.95 9.90 17.34
N LYS A 49 -13.88 10.96 18.16
CA LYS A 49 -14.37 10.94 19.54
C LYS A 49 -15.89 10.75 19.61
N ALA A 50 -16.66 11.30 18.66
CA ALA A 50 -18.10 11.09 18.60
C ALA A 50 -18.47 9.62 18.31
N TYR A 51 -17.70 8.91 17.49
CA TYR A 51 -17.95 7.49 17.17
C TYR A 51 -17.32 6.49 18.13
N SER A 52 -16.29 6.86 18.89
CA SER A 52 -15.49 5.90 19.66
C SER A 52 -16.30 5.07 20.66
N ALA A 53 -17.41 5.60 21.18
CA ALA A 53 -18.29 4.86 22.10
C ALA A 53 -18.98 3.67 21.43
N ALA A 54 -19.42 3.82 20.17
CA ALA A 54 -20.07 2.77 19.38
C ALA A 54 -19.10 1.64 18.97
N PHE A 55 -17.80 1.90 18.99
CA PHE A 55 -16.74 0.92 18.68
C PHE A 55 -15.95 0.48 19.92
N SER A 56 -16.53 0.65 21.12
CA SER A 56 -15.92 0.12 22.34
C SER A 56 -15.99 -1.41 22.38
N ASN A 57 -15.01 -2.07 23.02
CA ASN A 57 -15.01 -3.53 23.15
C ASN A 57 -16.32 -4.08 23.74
N GLN A 58 -16.91 -3.37 24.70
CA GLN A 58 -18.18 -3.76 25.32
C GLN A 58 -19.33 -3.76 24.30
N VAL A 59 -19.43 -2.72 23.46
CA VAL A 59 -20.47 -2.64 22.43
C VAL A 59 -20.23 -3.68 21.34
N LEU A 60 -18.98 -3.93 20.95
CA LEU A 60 -18.65 -4.96 19.96
C LEU A 60 -19.01 -6.36 20.45
N MET A 61 -18.71 -6.70 21.72
CA MET A 61 -19.10 -7.98 22.30
C MET A 61 -20.63 -8.13 22.42
N ALA A 62 -21.36 -7.04 22.67
CA ALA A 62 -22.82 -7.08 22.72
C ALA A 62 -23.46 -7.44 21.37
N GLN A 63 -22.74 -7.28 20.24
CA GLN A 63 -23.25 -7.65 18.91
C GLN A 63 -23.00 -9.12 18.53
N GLU A 64 -22.30 -9.90 19.36
CA GLU A 64 -21.94 -11.29 19.05
C GLU A 64 -23.17 -12.17 18.77
N SER A 65 -24.24 -12.00 19.56
CA SER A 65 -25.47 -12.78 19.39
C SER A 65 -26.20 -12.46 18.07
N LEU A 66 -26.20 -11.20 17.65
CA LEU A 66 -26.78 -10.76 16.38
C LEU A 66 -25.99 -11.31 15.20
N VAL A 67 -24.66 -11.16 15.22
CA VAL A 67 -23.80 -11.71 14.16
C VAL A 67 -23.94 -13.23 14.09
N GLY A 68 -23.96 -13.90 15.25
CA GLY A 68 -24.15 -15.34 15.34
C GLY A 68 -25.47 -15.82 14.74
N SER A 69 -26.57 -15.06 14.89
CA SER A 69 -27.86 -15.45 14.32
C SER A 69 -27.84 -15.43 12.78
N TYR A 70 -27.22 -14.43 12.16
CA TYR A 70 -27.05 -14.35 10.70
C TYR A 70 -26.12 -15.43 10.15
N VAL A 71 -25.03 -15.74 10.86
CA VAL A 71 -24.13 -16.84 10.49
C VAL A 71 -24.87 -18.19 10.56
N ASN A 72 -25.64 -18.42 11.61
CA ASN A 72 -26.46 -19.64 11.74
C ASN A 72 -27.53 -19.72 10.64
N LYS A 73 -28.16 -18.58 10.29
CA LYS A 73 -29.13 -18.47 9.19
C LYS A 73 -28.49 -18.84 7.85
N MET A 74 -27.31 -18.30 7.55
CA MET A 74 -26.54 -18.64 6.35
C MET A 74 -26.20 -20.14 6.30
N ILE A 75 -25.70 -20.71 7.40
CA ILE A 75 -25.37 -22.15 7.47
C ILE A 75 -26.62 -23.01 7.23
N THR A 76 -27.76 -22.65 7.84
CA THR A 76 -29.03 -23.37 7.68
C THR A 76 -29.48 -23.36 6.21
N GLN A 77 -29.41 -22.20 5.56
CA GLN A 77 -29.79 -22.04 4.16
C GLN A 77 -28.86 -22.80 3.20
N LEU A 78 -27.56 -22.84 3.49
CA LEU A 78 -26.57 -23.61 2.74
C LEU A 78 -26.82 -25.13 2.89
N GLN A 79 -27.06 -25.60 4.12
CA GLN A 79 -27.34 -27.01 4.39
C GLN A 79 -28.60 -27.51 3.71
N ALA A 80 -29.66 -26.69 3.68
CA ALA A 80 -30.93 -27.04 3.01
C ALA A 80 -30.75 -27.28 1.50
N ARG A 81 -29.84 -26.55 0.85
CA ARG A 81 -29.61 -26.60 -0.61
C ARG A 81 -28.62 -27.68 -1.03
N VAL A 82 -27.65 -27.98 -0.18
CA VAL A 82 -26.70 -29.08 -0.41
C VAL A 82 -27.30 -30.45 -0.03
N ALA A 83 -28.49 -30.49 0.58
CA ALA A 83 -29.14 -31.73 1.04
C ALA A 83 -29.30 -32.79 -0.07
N ASP A 84 -29.56 -32.37 -1.31
CA ASP A 84 -29.74 -33.27 -2.45
C ASP A 84 -28.43 -33.55 -3.21
N GLY A 85 -27.31 -32.92 -2.82
CA GLY A 85 -25.97 -33.18 -3.35
C GLY A 85 -25.70 -32.74 -4.79
N THR A 86 -26.67 -32.12 -5.46
CA THR A 86 -26.60 -31.74 -6.89
C THR A 86 -26.31 -30.27 -7.14
N GLU A 87 -26.49 -29.40 -6.14
CA GLU A 87 -26.38 -27.95 -6.30
C GLU A 87 -24.98 -27.44 -5.95
N VAL A 88 -24.35 -26.71 -6.89
CA VAL A 88 -23.07 -26.02 -6.67
C VAL A 88 -23.39 -24.60 -6.23
N LEU A 89 -23.07 -24.28 -4.97
CA LEU A 89 -23.34 -22.97 -4.39
C LEU A 89 -22.08 -22.10 -4.38
N ASP A 90 -22.25 -20.84 -4.74
CA ASP A 90 -21.20 -19.82 -4.62
C ASP A 90 -21.13 -19.29 -3.19
N LEU A 91 -20.22 -19.84 -2.39
CA LEU A 91 -20.01 -19.41 -1.01
C LEU A 91 -19.61 -17.93 -0.89
N GLN A 92 -19.02 -17.33 -1.93
CA GLN A 92 -18.72 -15.90 -1.93
C GLN A 92 -20.01 -15.09 -1.84
N ASN A 93 -21.01 -15.41 -2.68
CA ASN A 93 -22.31 -14.72 -2.64
C ASN A 93 -22.99 -14.91 -1.30
N TRP A 94 -22.99 -16.11 -0.74
CA TRP A 94 -23.59 -16.39 0.58
C TRP A 94 -22.94 -15.61 1.72
N VAL A 95 -21.61 -15.54 1.74
CA VAL A 95 -20.87 -14.73 2.71
C VAL A 95 -21.15 -13.24 2.49
N SER A 96 -21.24 -12.79 1.23
CA SER A 96 -21.59 -11.40 0.93
C SER A 96 -23.02 -11.04 1.33
N PHE A 97 -24.00 -11.91 1.11
CA PHE A 97 -25.39 -11.74 1.58
C PHE A 97 -25.45 -11.67 3.10
N CYS A 98 -24.78 -12.59 3.79
CA CYS A 98 -24.68 -12.60 5.26
C CYS A 98 -24.07 -11.30 5.78
N THR A 99 -22.97 -10.85 5.18
CA THR A 99 -22.27 -9.64 5.59
C THR A 99 -23.14 -8.40 5.36
N PHE A 100 -23.86 -8.36 4.23
CA PHE A 100 -24.76 -7.25 3.92
C PHE A 100 -25.91 -7.15 4.90
N ASP A 101 -26.58 -8.27 5.21
CA ASP A 101 -27.66 -8.31 6.19
C ASP A 101 -27.15 -7.91 7.59
N ILE A 102 -25.95 -8.36 8.01
CA ILE A 102 -25.32 -7.94 9.27
C ILE A 102 -25.06 -6.43 9.30
N ILE A 103 -24.47 -5.86 8.23
CA ILE A 103 -24.17 -4.44 8.16
C ILE A 103 -25.47 -3.63 8.21
N CYS A 104 -26.51 -4.05 7.47
CA CYS A 104 -27.80 -3.38 7.49
C CYS A 104 -28.48 -3.45 8.86
N ALA A 105 -28.48 -4.62 9.50
CA ALA A 105 -29.05 -4.79 10.84
C ALA A 105 -28.33 -3.92 11.88
N LEU A 106 -26.99 -3.84 11.82
CA LEU A 106 -26.20 -3.00 12.73
C LEU A 106 -26.34 -1.50 12.44
N SER A 107 -26.57 -1.13 11.19
CA SER A 107 -26.61 0.28 10.75
C SER A 107 -28.00 0.90 10.83
N PHE A 108 -29.03 0.11 10.53
CA PHE A 108 -30.41 0.57 10.36
C PHE A 108 -31.40 -0.14 11.29
N GLY A 109 -30.99 -1.22 11.96
CA GLY A 109 -31.89 -2.02 12.81
C GLY A 109 -32.86 -2.91 12.02
N GLU A 110 -32.67 -3.06 10.71
CA GLU A 110 -33.57 -3.81 9.82
C GLU A 110 -32.82 -4.92 9.07
N ASP A 111 -33.48 -6.09 8.93
CA ASP A 111 -33.02 -7.20 8.10
C ASP A 111 -33.48 -6.98 6.65
N PHE A 112 -32.55 -6.96 5.70
CA PHE A 112 -32.85 -6.73 4.28
C PHE A 112 -33.15 -8.05 3.55
N GLY A 113 -32.96 -9.19 4.22
CA GLY A 113 -33.36 -10.51 3.74
C GLY A 113 -32.54 -11.01 2.55
N CYS A 114 -31.28 -10.55 2.38
CA CYS A 114 -30.42 -11.04 1.31
C CYS A 114 -30.15 -12.54 1.42
N LEU A 115 -30.02 -13.06 2.64
CA LEU A 115 -29.89 -14.51 2.89
C LEU A 115 -31.16 -15.31 2.60
N ASP A 116 -32.35 -14.69 2.70
CA ASP A 116 -33.62 -15.38 2.44
C ASP A 116 -33.99 -15.39 0.96
N GLN A 117 -33.58 -14.35 0.23
CA GLN A 117 -33.97 -14.12 -1.15
C GLN A 117 -32.85 -14.47 -2.16
N GLU A 118 -31.65 -14.82 -1.68
CA GLU A 118 -30.48 -15.18 -2.49
C GLU A 118 -30.10 -14.13 -3.54
N ARG A 119 -30.43 -12.89 -3.23
CA ARG A 119 -30.20 -11.75 -4.09
C ARG A 119 -29.93 -10.55 -3.21
N TYR A 120 -29.12 -9.64 -3.72
CA TYR A 120 -29.05 -8.33 -3.11
C TYR A 120 -30.40 -7.62 -3.23
N HIS A 121 -30.80 -6.92 -2.17
CA HIS A 121 -31.96 -6.04 -2.21
C HIS A 121 -31.79 -4.99 -3.32
N GLU A 122 -32.85 -4.58 -4.02
CA GLU A 122 -32.79 -3.72 -5.22
C GLU A 122 -32.06 -2.37 -5.01
N TRP A 123 -31.88 -1.96 -3.75
CA TRP A 123 -31.20 -0.73 -3.34
C TRP A 123 -29.68 -0.90 -3.14
N SER A 124 -29.17 -2.13 -3.11
CA SER A 124 -27.73 -2.45 -2.98
C SER A 124 -26.87 -1.78 -4.05
N GLY A 125 -27.37 -1.66 -5.29
CA GLY A 125 -26.68 -0.98 -6.38
C GLY A 125 -26.49 0.52 -6.10
N VAL A 126 -27.41 1.15 -5.36
CA VAL A 126 -27.32 2.56 -4.97
C VAL A 126 -26.25 2.76 -3.89
N TYR A 127 -26.13 1.83 -2.94
CA TYR A 127 -25.08 1.88 -1.91
C TYR A 127 -23.69 1.58 -2.48
N MET A 128 -23.58 0.61 -3.40
CA MET A 128 -22.32 0.34 -4.10
C MET A 128 -21.91 1.48 -5.03
N MET A 129 -22.86 2.12 -5.73
CA MET A 129 -22.58 3.33 -6.51
C MET A 129 -22.13 4.49 -5.61
N ALA A 130 -22.82 4.73 -4.49
CA ALA A 130 -22.43 5.77 -3.55
C ALA A 130 -21.03 5.52 -2.95
N LEU A 131 -20.65 4.26 -2.72
CA LEU A 131 -19.33 3.86 -2.26
C LEU A 131 -18.24 4.09 -3.33
N VAL A 132 -18.51 3.72 -4.58
CA VAL A 132 -17.61 3.98 -5.72
C VAL A 132 -17.45 5.48 -5.97
N GLU A 133 -18.52 6.26 -5.86
CA GLU A 133 -18.48 7.72 -6.03
C GLU A 133 -17.75 8.43 -4.87
N ALA A 134 -17.87 7.92 -3.64
CA ALA A 134 -17.11 8.39 -2.49
C ALA A 134 -15.61 8.11 -2.64
N LEU A 135 -15.24 6.91 -3.10
CA LEU A 135 -13.85 6.52 -3.37
C LEU A 135 -13.28 7.28 -4.60
N ALA A 136 -14.15 7.74 -5.51
CA ALA A 136 -13.79 8.60 -6.63
C ALA A 136 -13.74 10.10 -6.28
N GLY A 137 -13.95 10.49 -5.02
CA GLY A 137 -13.78 11.86 -4.52
C GLY A 137 -14.81 12.86 -5.06
N ARG A 138 -16.03 12.41 -5.38
CA ARG A 138 -17.17 13.29 -5.68
C ARG A 138 -17.99 13.54 -4.41
N PRO A 139 -18.50 14.77 -4.17
CA PRO A 139 -19.32 15.03 -3.00
C PRO A 139 -20.65 14.27 -3.10
N ILE A 140 -20.89 13.35 -2.16
CA ILE A 140 -22.16 12.64 -2.03
C ILE A 140 -23.22 13.64 -1.59
N ARG A 141 -24.07 14.08 -2.53
CA ARG A 141 -25.34 14.76 -2.21
C ARG A 141 -26.40 13.70 -1.98
N MET A 142 -26.59 13.31 -0.71
CA MET A 142 -27.80 12.75 -0.08
C MET A 142 -27.41 11.68 0.94
N LEU A 143 -27.74 11.88 2.22
CA LEU A 143 -28.46 10.93 3.09
C LEU A 143 -28.66 11.53 4.50
N PRO A 144 -29.79 11.30 5.19
CA PRO A 144 -30.13 11.92 6.48
C PRO A 144 -29.22 11.46 7.65
N SER A 145 -29.25 12.23 8.71
CA SER A 145 -28.30 12.34 9.83
C SER A 145 -28.13 11.13 10.78
N VAL A 146 -28.06 9.88 10.30
CA VAL A 146 -27.83 8.71 11.18
C VAL A 146 -26.69 7.77 10.70
N THR A 147 -26.05 7.98 9.56
CA THR A 147 -25.32 6.90 8.87
C THR A 147 -23.79 6.94 8.89
N ALA A 148 -23.17 7.65 9.81
CA ALA A 148 -21.70 7.66 9.88
C ALA A 148 -21.10 6.41 10.57
N THR A 149 -21.91 5.62 11.28
CA THR A 149 -21.53 4.28 11.76
C THR A 149 -21.56 3.24 10.64
N ALA A 150 -22.45 3.38 9.66
CA ALA A 150 -22.58 2.48 8.52
C ALA A 150 -21.38 2.59 7.54
N PHE A 151 -20.90 3.81 7.30
CA PHE A 151 -19.84 4.08 6.31
C PHE A 151 -18.49 3.45 6.71
N LEU A 152 -18.19 3.33 8.00
CA LEU A 152 -16.96 2.72 8.49
C LEU A 152 -16.98 1.18 8.42
N LEU A 153 -18.16 0.56 8.53
CA LEU A 153 -18.34 -0.89 8.38
C LEU A 153 -18.41 -1.30 6.90
N ILE A 154 -18.97 -0.46 6.03
CA ILE A 154 -18.95 -0.65 4.58
C ILE A 154 -17.52 -0.52 4.02
N CYS A 155 -16.69 0.38 4.54
CA CYS A 155 -15.28 0.47 4.14
C CYS A 155 -14.41 -0.71 4.61
N LEU A 156 -14.86 -1.50 5.59
CA LEU A 156 -14.16 -2.72 6.01
C LEU A 156 -14.51 -3.94 5.14
N PHE A 157 -15.61 -3.88 4.36
CA PHE A 157 -16.11 -5.03 3.60
C PHE A 157 -16.66 -4.69 2.20
N ALA A 158 -16.27 -3.55 1.62
CA ALA A 158 -16.51 -3.25 0.21
C ALA A 158 -16.01 -4.43 -0.65
N PRO A 159 -16.78 -4.89 -1.67
CA PRO A 159 -16.39 -6.00 -2.51
C PRO A 159 -15.08 -5.62 -3.21
N ILE A 160 -14.04 -6.42 -2.99
CA ILE A 160 -12.92 -6.48 -3.90
C ILE A 160 -13.47 -7.09 -5.18
N SER A 161 -14.06 -6.27 -6.05
CA SER A 161 -14.30 -6.65 -7.43
C SER A 161 -12.98 -6.54 -8.17
N THR A 162 -12.11 -7.52 -7.95
CA THR A 162 -11.15 -8.02 -8.95
C THR A 162 -10.70 -9.40 -8.46
N ALA A 163 -11.19 -10.42 -9.16
CA ALA A 163 -10.70 -11.80 -9.15
C ALA A 163 -10.58 -12.49 -7.78
N SER A 164 -11.46 -13.44 -7.49
CA SER A 164 -11.13 -14.50 -6.54
C SER A 164 -11.75 -15.82 -6.97
N SER A 165 -10.91 -16.61 -7.63
CA SER A 165 -10.99 -18.05 -7.68
C SER A 165 -11.08 -18.66 -6.28
N ALA A 166 -11.74 -19.81 -6.21
CA ALA A 166 -11.96 -20.59 -5.00
C ALA A 166 -10.65 -20.84 -4.22
N ARG A 167 -10.55 -20.31 -3.00
CA ARG A 167 -9.50 -20.70 -2.04
C ARG A 167 -9.84 -22.05 -1.44
N SER A 168 -9.10 -23.09 -1.81
CA SER A 168 -9.04 -24.33 -1.02
C SER A 168 -8.40 -24.03 0.34
N VAL A 169 -9.18 -24.13 1.42
CA VAL A 169 -8.69 -24.07 2.80
C VAL A 169 -8.02 -25.42 3.10
N SER A 170 -6.68 -25.44 3.11
CA SER A 170 -5.94 -26.57 3.69
C SER A 170 -5.81 -26.37 5.21
N TYR A 171 -6.37 -27.30 5.97
CA TYR A 171 -6.20 -27.35 7.43
C TYR A 171 -4.73 -27.68 7.76
N ARG A 172 -3.92 -26.70 8.19
CA ARG A 172 -2.58 -26.94 8.76
C ARG A 172 -2.67 -27.30 10.24
N LYS A 173 -1.96 -28.35 10.65
CA LYS A 173 -1.81 -28.76 12.05
C LYS A 173 -1.07 -27.67 12.85
N ARG A 174 -1.44 -27.51 14.12
CA ARG A 174 -0.85 -26.55 15.08
C ARG A 174 0.66 -26.72 15.30
N SER A 175 1.23 -27.85 14.90
CA SER A 175 2.66 -28.19 14.96
C SER A 175 3.51 -27.47 13.92
N ASP A 176 2.93 -26.96 12.84
CA ASP A 176 3.66 -26.48 11.66
C ASP A 176 3.94 -24.97 11.69
N ARG A 177 3.95 -24.38 12.89
CA ARG A 177 4.21 -22.95 13.09
C ARG A 177 5.66 -22.63 12.71
N LEU A 178 5.81 -21.87 11.63
CA LEU A 178 7.06 -21.39 11.05
C LEU A 178 7.90 -20.60 12.08
N SER A 179 9.22 -20.54 11.87
CA SER A 179 10.15 -19.82 12.77
C SER A 179 9.76 -18.35 12.98
N PHE A 180 9.13 -17.71 11.99
CA PHE A 180 8.68 -16.32 12.06
C PHE A 180 7.26 -16.13 12.61
N ASP A 181 6.37 -17.12 12.50
CA ASP A 181 5.04 -17.07 13.16
C ASP A 181 5.16 -17.04 14.69
N LYS A 182 6.30 -17.50 15.21
CA LYS A 182 6.64 -17.42 16.64
C LYS A 182 7.08 -16.00 17.07
N ARG A 183 7.27 -15.05 16.14
CA ARG A 183 7.66 -13.65 16.41
C ARG A 183 6.51 -12.72 16.05
N ARG A 184 6.16 -11.80 16.95
CA ARG A 184 5.03 -10.87 16.80
C ARG A 184 5.05 -10.14 15.43
N ASN A 185 3.98 -10.34 14.64
CA ASN A 185 3.53 -9.58 13.46
C ASN A 185 4.49 -9.58 12.23
N PRO A 186 4.61 -10.70 11.49
CA PRO A 186 5.27 -10.69 10.18
C PRO A 186 4.51 -9.80 9.18
N ARG A 187 5.24 -9.11 8.29
CA ARG A 187 4.62 -8.38 7.17
C ARG A 187 4.40 -9.35 6.01
N VAL A 188 3.21 -9.31 5.42
CA VAL A 188 2.81 -10.17 4.30
C VAL A 188 2.84 -9.36 3.00
N TYR A 189 3.42 -9.95 1.96
CA TYR A 189 3.42 -9.43 0.60
C TYR A 189 2.70 -10.45 -0.29
N GLU A 190 1.83 -9.97 -1.19
CA GLU A 190 1.03 -10.82 -2.08
C GLU A 190 1.27 -10.44 -3.54
N ALA A 191 1.70 -11.43 -4.34
CA ALA A 191 1.75 -11.36 -5.79
C ALA A 191 0.54 -12.09 -6.37
N ILE A 192 -0.16 -11.46 -7.30
CA ILE A 192 -1.35 -12.01 -7.95
C ILE A 192 -1.09 -12.07 -9.46
N VAL A 193 -1.24 -13.25 -10.06
CA VAL A 193 -1.18 -13.49 -11.51
C VAL A 193 -2.34 -14.39 -11.90
N GLY A 194 -3.33 -13.84 -12.61
CA GLY A 194 -4.57 -14.56 -12.89
C GLY A 194 -5.25 -14.98 -11.60
N GLU A 195 -5.46 -16.29 -11.42
CA GLU A 195 -6.06 -16.89 -10.23
C GLU A 195 -5.04 -17.30 -9.15
N VAL A 196 -3.75 -17.16 -9.44
CA VAL A 196 -2.66 -17.58 -8.56
C VAL A 196 -2.31 -16.45 -7.60
N VAL A 197 -2.36 -16.75 -6.30
CA VAL A 197 -1.95 -15.83 -5.22
C VAL A 197 -0.75 -16.39 -4.49
N VAL A 198 0.40 -15.73 -4.64
CA VAL A 198 1.65 -16.12 -3.98
C VAL A 198 1.88 -15.20 -2.80
N ARG A 199 2.00 -15.78 -1.59
CA ARG A 199 2.27 -15.05 -0.36
C ARG A 199 3.75 -15.12 0.00
N THR A 200 4.27 -14.03 0.54
CA THR A 200 5.66 -13.91 0.99
C THR A 200 5.69 -13.27 2.38
N LEU A 201 6.37 -13.91 3.33
CA LEU A 201 6.49 -13.42 4.71
C LEU A 201 7.84 -12.74 4.92
N ALA A 202 7.81 -11.51 5.46
CA ALA A 202 9.01 -10.80 5.85
C ALA A 202 9.13 -10.66 7.37
N ALA A 203 10.36 -10.88 7.84
CA ALA A 203 10.77 -10.59 9.20
C ALA A 203 10.56 -9.11 9.57
N ALA A 204 10.27 -8.87 10.85
CA ALA A 204 10.31 -7.54 11.43
C ALA A 204 11.73 -6.96 11.37
N TYR A 205 11.81 -5.63 11.25
CA TYR A 205 13.05 -4.87 11.21
C TYR A 205 12.99 -3.76 12.27
N PRO A 206 14.14 -3.22 12.71
CA PRO A 206 14.18 -2.32 13.85
C PRO A 206 13.56 -0.97 13.49
N SER A 207 12.83 -0.37 14.43
CA SER A 207 12.50 1.06 14.33
C SER A 207 13.78 1.89 14.41
N ILE A 208 13.74 3.15 13.97
CA ILE A 208 14.92 4.03 13.94
C ILE A 208 15.63 4.14 15.30
N GLY A 209 14.87 4.19 16.40
CA GLY A 209 15.42 4.26 17.76
C GLY A 209 16.07 2.96 18.25
N LYS A 210 15.81 1.83 17.57
CA LYS A 210 16.41 0.52 17.86
C LYS A 210 17.47 0.11 16.83
N LEU A 211 17.50 0.76 15.67
CA LEU A 211 18.38 0.42 14.55
C LEU A 211 19.85 0.29 14.97
N PHE A 212 20.28 1.16 15.88
CA PHE A 212 21.66 1.24 16.35
C PHE A 212 21.95 0.43 17.61
N THR A 213 20.97 -0.31 18.14
CA THR A 213 21.04 -1.05 19.41
C THR A 213 20.58 -2.50 19.33
N VAL A 214 19.98 -2.94 18.21
CA VAL A 214 19.68 -4.36 18.00
C VAL A 214 20.93 -5.24 17.96
N ALA A 215 20.75 -6.54 18.15
CA ALA A 215 21.78 -7.52 17.82
C ALA A 215 22.26 -7.26 16.38
N ASN A 216 23.58 -7.27 16.17
CA ASN A 216 24.21 -6.97 14.88
C ASN A 216 24.14 -5.49 14.41
N ALA A 217 23.75 -4.53 15.26
CA ALA A 217 23.73 -3.11 14.91
C ALA A 217 25.10 -2.50 14.54
N GLY A 218 26.21 -3.21 14.82
CA GLY A 218 27.54 -2.84 14.35
C GLY A 218 27.68 -2.89 12.81
N GLN A 219 26.80 -3.62 12.12
CA GLN A 219 26.78 -3.71 10.66
C GLN A 219 26.10 -2.50 10.00
N VAL A 220 25.26 -1.77 10.74
CA VAL A 220 24.49 -0.65 10.21
C VAL A 220 25.42 0.54 9.93
N ALA A 221 25.39 1.03 8.69
CA ALA A 221 26.15 2.21 8.31
C ALA A 221 25.66 3.45 9.08
N ARG A 222 26.61 4.20 9.66
CA ARG A 222 26.32 5.34 10.54
C ARG A 222 26.20 6.66 9.78
N TRP A 223 25.19 6.73 8.93
CA TRP A 223 24.87 7.91 8.12
C TRP A 223 23.38 8.24 8.22
N ALA A 224 23.07 9.53 8.28
CA ALA A 224 21.71 10.06 8.28
C ALA A 224 21.47 10.85 6.99
N PHE A 225 20.52 10.39 6.19
CA PHE A 225 20.08 11.05 4.95
C PHE A 225 18.91 11.98 5.25
N ARG A 226 19.07 13.29 5.02
CA ARG A 226 18.12 14.33 5.43
C ARG A 226 17.65 15.15 4.24
N LEU A 227 16.36 15.48 4.22
CA LEU A 227 15.82 16.45 3.28
C LEU A 227 16.23 17.86 3.72
N ASN A 228 16.75 18.68 2.80
CA ASN A 228 17.04 20.09 3.10
C ASN A 228 15.73 20.87 3.27
N GLN A 229 15.68 21.90 4.12
CA GLN A 229 14.39 22.56 4.42
C GLN A 229 13.92 23.53 3.32
N ASN A 230 14.84 24.11 2.53
CA ASN A 230 14.52 25.16 1.57
C ASN A 230 14.70 24.69 0.13
N TYR A 231 13.76 25.02 -0.76
CA TYR A 231 13.87 24.68 -2.19
C TYR A 231 15.08 25.33 -2.90
N CYS A 232 15.56 26.48 -2.40
CA CYS A 232 16.68 27.22 -2.99
C CYS A 232 18.05 26.53 -2.84
N THR A 233 18.11 25.34 -2.22
CA THR A 233 19.36 24.59 -2.11
C THR A 233 19.59 23.76 -3.37
N SER A 234 20.76 23.90 -3.99
CA SER A 234 21.15 23.15 -5.22
C SER A 234 21.07 21.62 -5.06
N LYS A 235 21.20 21.13 -3.82
CA LYS A 235 20.97 19.73 -3.43
C LYS A 235 19.65 19.60 -2.67
N ALA A 236 18.83 18.62 -3.02
CA ALA A 236 17.60 18.32 -2.31
C ALA A 236 17.84 17.58 -0.98
N MET A 237 18.99 16.91 -0.84
CA MET A 237 19.35 16.12 0.33
C MET A 237 20.71 16.53 0.93
N SER A 238 20.89 16.30 2.24
CA SER A 238 22.17 16.32 2.94
C SER A 238 22.43 14.99 3.63
N VAL A 239 23.70 14.67 3.85
CA VAL A 239 24.08 13.44 4.57
C VAL A 239 25.05 13.79 5.68
N THR A 240 24.70 13.39 6.91
CA THR A 240 25.49 13.65 8.11
C THR A 240 25.97 12.34 8.74
N SER A 241 27.20 12.30 9.25
CA SER A 241 27.67 11.15 10.03
C SER A 241 26.91 11.02 11.35
N LEU A 242 26.72 9.79 11.80
CA LEU A 242 26.20 9.48 13.13
C LEU A 242 27.35 8.92 13.99
N PRO A 243 27.35 9.17 15.31
CA PRO A 243 28.41 8.69 16.19
C PRO A 243 28.42 7.16 16.28
N ALA A 244 29.60 6.61 16.59
CA ALA A 244 29.73 5.23 17.02
C ALA A 244 29.03 5.01 18.37
N GLY A 245 28.50 3.81 18.62
CA GLY A 245 27.80 3.47 19.86
C GLY A 245 26.37 4.02 19.94
N LEU A 246 25.98 4.54 21.10
CA LEU A 246 24.62 5.04 21.36
C LEU A 246 24.38 6.36 20.60
N VAL A 247 23.36 6.36 19.73
CA VAL A 247 22.93 7.55 18.99
C VAL A 247 21.83 8.25 19.78
N SER A 248 22.02 9.52 20.12
CA SER A 248 21.02 10.30 20.85
C SER A 248 19.76 10.54 20.00
N LYS A 249 18.59 10.65 20.64
CA LYS A 249 17.30 10.84 19.96
C LYS A 249 17.29 12.04 19.02
N ALA A 250 17.90 13.15 19.43
CA ALA A 250 18.02 14.35 18.61
C ALA A 250 18.66 14.09 17.24
N LEU A 251 19.65 13.19 17.16
CA LEU A 251 20.38 12.90 15.93
C LEU A 251 19.62 12.02 14.95
N TYR A 252 18.59 11.28 15.39
CA TYR A 252 17.74 10.48 14.51
C TYR A 252 16.30 10.97 14.41
N THR A 253 15.95 12.09 15.06
CA THR A 253 14.63 12.72 14.89
C THR A 253 14.35 13.01 13.41
N GLY A 254 13.15 12.63 12.96
CA GLY A 254 12.69 12.78 11.58
C GLY A 254 13.20 11.71 10.61
N LEU A 255 14.00 10.75 11.07
CA LEU A 255 14.49 9.63 10.27
C LEU A 255 13.68 8.35 10.54
N ASN A 256 13.70 7.45 9.56
CA ASN A 256 13.18 6.10 9.62
C ASN A 256 14.30 5.09 9.35
N SER A 257 14.13 3.86 9.84
CA SER A 257 14.90 2.72 9.33
C SER A 257 14.41 2.39 7.92
N GLU A 258 15.33 2.43 6.97
CA GLU A 258 15.09 2.34 5.54
C GLU A 258 15.62 1.02 4.99
N HIS A 259 14.79 0.26 4.26
CA HIS A 259 15.31 -0.75 3.35
C HIS A 259 15.75 -0.04 2.06
N VAL A 260 17.00 -0.18 1.63
CA VAL A 260 17.47 0.53 0.41
C VAL A 260 16.66 0.16 -0.83
N ILE A 261 16.32 -1.12 -0.98
CA ILE A 261 15.34 -1.64 -1.93
C ILE A 261 14.06 -1.92 -1.15
N ASP A 262 12.92 -1.36 -1.57
CA ASP A 262 11.66 -1.64 -0.89
C ASP A 262 11.32 -3.14 -0.96
N LYS A 263 10.84 -3.72 0.13
CA LYS A 263 10.50 -5.16 0.18
C LYS A 263 9.34 -5.51 -0.75
N GLN A 264 8.47 -4.57 -1.10
CA GLN A 264 7.35 -4.81 -2.01
C GLN A 264 7.78 -5.19 -3.42
N VAL A 265 9.04 -4.93 -3.80
CA VAL A 265 9.57 -5.30 -5.13
C VAL A 265 9.45 -6.81 -5.39
N ILE A 266 9.40 -7.62 -4.32
CA ILE A 266 9.23 -9.07 -4.42
C ILE A 266 7.93 -9.45 -5.13
N ASN A 267 6.87 -8.63 -5.01
CA ASN A 267 5.62 -8.89 -5.70
C ASN A 267 5.78 -8.82 -7.21
N TYR A 268 6.50 -7.80 -7.70
CA TYR A 268 6.75 -7.60 -9.12
C TYR A 268 7.72 -8.64 -9.68
N PHE A 269 8.72 -9.06 -8.87
CA PHE A 269 9.60 -10.18 -9.24
C PHE A 269 8.82 -11.48 -9.43
N ILE A 270 7.99 -11.85 -8.44
CA ILE A 270 7.17 -13.07 -8.52
C ILE A 270 6.20 -12.98 -9.69
N GLN A 271 5.54 -11.84 -9.88
CA GLN A 271 4.64 -11.63 -11.02
C GLN A 271 5.36 -11.85 -12.35
N ALA A 272 6.57 -11.33 -12.51
CA ALA A 272 7.34 -11.48 -13.73
C ALA A 272 7.77 -12.93 -13.96
N ALA A 273 8.35 -13.56 -12.95
CA ALA A 273 8.84 -14.93 -13.03
C ALA A 273 7.72 -15.96 -13.21
N LEU A 274 6.53 -15.71 -12.64
CA LEU A 274 5.35 -16.56 -12.80
C LEU A 274 4.64 -16.34 -14.15
N SER A 275 4.52 -15.09 -14.62
CA SER A 275 3.81 -14.79 -15.87
C SER A 275 4.64 -14.99 -17.13
N GLY A 276 5.98 -14.91 -17.02
CA GLY A 276 6.86 -14.88 -18.19
C GLY A 276 7.07 -13.50 -18.80
N TYR A 277 6.53 -12.43 -18.19
CA TYR A 277 6.62 -11.07 -18.71
C TYR A 277 7.42 -10.17 -17.76
N LEU A 278 8.33 -9.39 -18.32
CA LEU A 278 9.10 -8.40 -17.56
C LEU A 278 8.22 -7.23 -17.15
N SER A 279 8.65 -6.47 -16.14
CA SER A 279 7.86 -5.38 -15.57
C SER A 279 7.67 -4.21 -16.55
N SER A 280 8.57 -4.06 -17.53
CA SER A 280 8.40 -3.12 -18.63
C SER A 280 7.40 -3.57 -19.71
N GLY A 281 6.95 -4.84 -19.69
CA GLY A 281 5.96 -5.41 -20.61
C GLY A 281 6.43 -6.47 -21.61
N PRO A 282 7.69 -6.52 -22.09
CA PRO A 282 8.17 -7.58 -22.99
C PRO A 282 8.14 -8.97 -22.35
N ARG A 283 7.99 -10.00 -23.19
CA ARG A 283 8.17 -11.39 -22.77
C ARG A 283 9.65 -11.64 -22.42
N ALA A 284 9.89 -12.30 -21.31
CA ALA A 284 11.23 -12.71 -20.92
C ALA A 284 11.77 -13.82 -21.83
N ASN A 285 13.08 -13.84 -22.06
CA ASN A 285 13.77 -14.94 -22.72
C ASN A 285 14.13 -16.07 -21.72
N LEU A 286 13.20 -16.38 -20.82
CA LEU A 286 13.28 -17.47 -19.84
C LEU A 286 11.92 -18.14 -19.76
N LEU A 287 11.90 -19.44 -19.47
CA LEU A 287 10.65 -20.13 -19.17
C LEU A 287 10.09 -19.61 -17.85
N PRO A 288 8.77 -19.37 -17.73
CA PRO A 288 8.17 -19.02 -16.46
C PRO A 288 8.46 -20.08 -15.40
N ILE A 289 8.73 -19.63 -14.16
CA ILE A 289 8.87 -20.52 -13.02
C ILE A 289 7.51 -21.20 -12.77
N PRO A 290 7.44 -22.55 -12.68
CA PRO A 290 6.18 -23.27 -12.59
C PRO A 290 5.30 -22.80 -11.42
N GLU A 291 4.00 -22.68 -11.66
CA GLU A 291 3.01 -22.34 -10.62
C GLU A 291 3.12 -23.25 -9.39
N THR A 292 3.39 -24.55 -9.61
CA THR A 292 3.55 -25.53 -8.54
C THR A 292 4.70 -25.21 -7.59
N PHE A 293 5.77 -24.56 -8.06
CA PHE A 293 6.84 -24.09 -7.19
C PHE A 293 6.32 -22.99 -6.24
N TRP A 294 5.61 -22.00 -6.78
CA TRP A 294 5.10 -20.89 -5.99
C TRP A 294 4.04 -21.32 -4.97
N LEU A 295 3.17 -22.25 -5.33
CA LEU A 295 2.09 -22.71 -4.45
C LEU A 295 2.55 -23.74 -3.42
N ASN A 296 3.45 -24.66 -3.79
CA ASN A 296 3.78 -25.82 -2.95
C ASN A 296 5.17 -25.76 -2.32
N VAL A 297 6.08 -24.93 -2.82
CA VAL A 297 7.48 -24.88 -2.37
C VAL A 297 7.84 -23.57 -1.70
N TRP A 298 7.39 -22.43 -2.24
CA TRP A 298 7.83 -21.08 -1.83
C TRP A 298 7.74 -20.79 -0.32
N GLN A 299 6.69 -21.28 0.35
CA GLN A 299 6.49 -21.12 1.80
C GLN A 299 6.62 -22.43 2.59
N THR A 300 7.11 -23.50 1.96
CA THR A 300 7.20 -24.81 2.59
C THR A 300 8.54 -24.98 3.27
N ALA A 301 8.51 -25.41 4.53
CA ALA A 301 9.71 -25.62 5.32
C ALA A 301 10.55 -26.76 4.76
N ASN A 302 11.86 -26.53 4.63
CA ASN A 302 12.84 -27.48 4.12
C ASN A 302 14.07 -27.49 5.05
N SER A 303 14.43 -28.67 5.56
CA SER A 303 15.56 -28.82 6.48
C SER A 303 16.92 -28.58 5.83
N ALA A 304 17.07 -28.85 4.54
CA ALA A 304 18.29 -28.53 3.80
C ALA A 304 18.48 -27.02 3.66
N LEU A 305 17.40 -26.25 3.44
CA LEU A 305 17.47 -24.77 3.50
C LEU A 305 17.87 -24.27 4.90
N LYS A 306 17.45 -24.95 5.97
CA LYS A 306 17.86 -24.58 7.33
C LYS A 306 19.36 -24.80 7.58
N ALA A 307 19.95 -25.81 6.94
CA ALA A 307 21.35 -26.18 7.08
C ALA A 307 22.32 -25.27 6.29
N LEU A 308 21.80 -24.49 5.34
CA LEU A 308 22.59 -23.51 4.60
C LEU A 308 23.09 -22.35 5.51
N PRO A 309 24.18 -21.67 5.12
CA PRO A 309 24.70 -20.52 5.86
C PRO A 309 23.62 -19.48 6.17
N PRO A 310 23.72 -18.77 7.31
CA PRO A 310 22.81 -17.67 7.62
C PRO A 310 22.83 -16.57 6.57
N VAL A 311 21.69 -15.93 6.35
CA VAL A 311 21.53 -14.90 5.32
C VAL A 311 22.22 -13.60 5.76
N GLY A 312 23.00 -13.00 4.86
CA GLY A 312 23.68 -11.72 5.06
C GLY A 312 24.93 -11.76 5.94
N ASN A 313 24.85 -12.37 7.12
CA ASN A 313 25.98 -12.43 8.05
C ASN A 313 25.98 -13.71 8.91
N PRO A 314 27.14 -14.20 9.41
CA PRO A 314 27.22 -15.44 10.18
C PRO A 314 26.39 -15.47 11.49
N ALA A 315 26.05 -14.30 12.04
CA ALA A 315 25.20 -14.16 13.22
C ALA A 315 23.73 -13.84 12.86
N GLY A 316 23.38 -13.94 11.57
CA GLY A 316 22.04 -13.73 11.03
C GLY A 316 21.15 -14.95 11.22
N GLU A 317 19.98 -14.92 10.60
CA GLU A 317 19.08 -16.07 10.58
C GLU A 317 19.39 -17.01 9.42
N SER A 318 19.18 -18.30 9.63
CA SER A 318 18.99 -19.29 8.56
C SER A 318 17.52 -19.67 8.49
N PRO A 319 16.66 -18.94 7.75
CA PRO A 319 15.29 -19.37 7.51
C PRO A 319 15.26 -20.71 6.77
N ASN A 320 14.17 -21.46 6.98
CA ASN A 320 13.98 -22.78 6.40
C ASN A 320 12.95 -22.81 5.26
N THR A 321 12.42 -21.66 4.85
CA THR A 321 11.54 -21.54 3.68
C THR A 321 12.18 -20.62 2.62
N PRO A 322 11.94 -20.85 1.32
CA PRO A 322 12.44 -19.99 0.25
C PRO A 322 12.11 -18.50 0.45
N ASP A 323 10.83 -18.20 0.73
CA ASP A 323 10.34 -16.83 0.86
C ASP A 323 11.06 -16.06 1.98
N GLN A 324 11.21 -16.68 3.15
CA GLN A 324 11.85 -16.04 4.30
C GLN A 324 13.35 -15.85 4.07
N ARG A 325 14.04 -16.76 3.38
CA ARG A 325 15.46 -16.57 3.03
C ARG A 325 15.64 -15.36 2.14
N VAL A 326 14.82 -15.24 1.09
CA VAL A 326 14.82 -14.07 0.21
C VAL A 326 14.48 -12.79 0.99
N MET A 327 13.46 -12.80 1.84
CA MET A 327 13.07 -11.61 2.60
C MET A 327 14.08 -11.19 3.68
N GLU A 328 14.86 -12.14 4.22
CA GLU A 328 15.94 -11.84 5.17
C GLU A 328 17.10 -11.08 4.50
N ALA A 329 17.33 -11.29 3.20
CA ALA A 329 18.35 -10.57 2.43
C ALA A 329 18.06 -9.06 2.28
N PHE A 330 16.78 -8.66 2.28
CA PHE A 330 16.38 -7.25 2.32
C PHE A 330 16.65 -6.59 3.68
N GLY A 331 16.87 -7.38 4.73
CA GLY A 331 17.23 -6.95 6.07
C GLY A 331 16.13 -7.15 7.11
N SER A 332 16.54 -7.32 8.36
CA SER A 332 15.68 -7.66 9.49
C SER A 332 16.25 -7.13 10.81
N ASN A 333 15.64 -7.49 11.94
CA ASN A 333 16.20 -7.26 13.27
C ASN A 333 17.54 -7.99 13.52
N LEU A 334 17.81 -9.08 12.81
CA LEU A 334 19.02 -9.91 12.98
C LEU A 334 20.00 -9.75 11.82
N ASN A 335 19.52 -9.22 10.69
CA ASN A 335 20.35 -8.79 9.57
C ASN A 335 20.09 -7.30 9.27
N PRO A 336 20.49 -6.36 10.14
CA PRO A 336 20.18 -4.94 9.95
C PRO A 336 21.18 -4.23 9.01
N GLY A 337 22.24 -4.90 8.55
CA GLY A 337 23.37 -4.26 7.85
C GLY A 337 23.03 -3.51 6.55
N SER A 338 21.96 -3.91 5.87
CA SER A 338 21.46 -3.25 4.65
C SER A 338 20.57 -2.03 4.93
N LEU A 339 20.20 -1.80 6.19
CA LEU A 339 19.30 -0.71 6.58
C LEU A 339 20.05 0.61 6.71
N LEU A 340 19.38 1.70 6.33
CA LEU A 340 19.92 3.06 6.46
C LEU A 340 18.98 3.95 7.29
N ALA A 341 19.52 5.02 7.87
CA ALA A 341 18.71 6.04 8.55
C ALA A 341 18.37 7.16 7.55
N THR A 342 17.12 7.19 7.10
CA THR A 342 16.68 8.09 6.01
C THR A 342 15.47 8.91 6.42
N ALA A 343 15.40 10.17 5.98
CA ALA A 343 14.27 11.05 6.24
C ALA A 343 12.94 10.40 5.84
N ALA A 344 11.93 10.52 6.70
CA ALA A 344 10.64 9.86 6.49
C ALA A 344 9.97 10.25 5.15
N ALA A 345 10.13 11.49 4.69
CA ALA A 345 9.62 11.96 3.40
C ALA A 345 10.29 11.27 2.20
N ILE A 346 11.61 11.06 2.26
CA ILE A 346 12.37 10.36 1.22
C ILE A 346 11.94 8.88 1.21
N ASN A 347 11.87 8.24 2.38
CA ASN A 347 11.39 6.85 2.53
C ASN A 347 10.01 6.66 1.89
N ALA A 348 9.04 7.49 2.29
CA ALA A 348 7.66 7.38 1.84
C ALA A 348 7.54 7.60 0.32
N ALA A 349 8.22 8.62 -0.23
CA ALA A 349 8.21 8.86 -1.66
C ALA A 349 8.88 7.73 -2.45
N LYS A 350 9.99 7.19 -1.93
CA LYS A 350 10.71 6.07 -2.54
C LYS A 350 9.83 4.81 -2.61
N GLY A 351 9.15 4.44 -1.52
CA GLY A 351 8.22 3.31 -1.51
C GLY A 351 7.09 3.46 -2.54
N LYS A 352 6.54 4.67 -2.69
CA LYS A 352 5.54 4.96 -3.72
C LYS A 352 6.10 4.83 -5.14
N ILE A 353 7.25 5.45 -5.43
CA ILE A 353 7.90 5.42 -6.75
C ILE A 353 8.20 3.99 -7.18
N MET A 354 8.77 3.17 -6.28
CA MET A 354 9.03 1.75 -6.55
C MET A 354 7.73 0.95 -6.74
N GLY A 355 6.62 1.38 -6.13
CA GLY A 355 5.31 0.75 -6.31
C GLY A 355 4.52 1.25 -7.51
N PHE A 356 5.17 1.93 -8.47
CA PHE A 356 4.50 2.61 -9.59
C PHE A 356 3.35 3.53 -9.15
N THR A 357 3.53 4.16 -7.99
CA THR A 357 2.57 5.10 -7.41
C THR A 357 3.21 6.48 -7.35
N PHE A 358 2.48 7.51 -7.79
CA PHE A 358 2.99 8.88 -7.72
C PHE A 358 3.17 9.34 -6.26
N PRO A 359 4.32 9.94 -5.90
CA PRO A 359 4.54 10.52 -4.56
C PRO A 359 3.44 11.49 -4.14
N ILE A 360 3.02 12.31 -5.10
CA ILE A 360 1.89 13.24 -5.05
C ILE A 360 1.24 13.25 -6.43
N THR A 361 -0.10 13.24 -6.49
CA THR A 361 -0.82 13.34 -7.77
C THR A 361 -0.75 14.75 -8.35
N ILE A 362 -1.11 14.92 -9.62
CA ILE A 362 -1.01 16.21 -10.31
C ILE A 362 -1.97 17.27 -9.74
N ARG A 363 -3.20 16.89 -9.38
CA ARG A 363 -4.23 17.82 -8.89
C ARG A 363 -3.81 18.63 -7.63
N PRO A 364 -3.21 18.04 -6.59
CA PRO A 364 -2.60 18.80 -5.50
C PRO A 364 -1.55 19.82 -5.94
N ILE A 365 -0.73 19.50 -6.94
CA ILE A 365 0.29 20.42 -7.48
C ILE A 365 -0.37 21.62 -8.16
N GLU A 366 -1.42 21.38 -8.96
CA GLU A 366 -2.19 22.46 -9.58
C GLU A 366 -2.82 23.39 -8.53
N LYS A 367 -3.35 22.82 -7.45
CA LYS A 367 -3.89 23.59 -6.31
C LYS A 367 -2.81 24.44 -5.63
N LEU A 368 -1.63 23.87 -5.39
CA LEU A 368 -0.50 24.60 -4.82
C LEU A 368 -0.02 25.71 -5.77
N SER A 369 -0.01 25.46 -7.08
CA SER A 369 0.35 26.44 -8.10
C SER A 369 -0.62 27.62 -8.13
N ALA A 370 -1.94 27.34 -8.15
CA ALA A 370 -2.96 28.37 -8.07
C ALA A 370 -2.90 29.17 -6.75
N ALA A 371 -2.64 28.50 -5.63
CA ALA A 371 -2.47 29.14 -4.33
C ALA A 371 -1.24 30.05 -4.29
N ALA A 372 -0.11 29.59 -4.86
CA ALA A 372 1.13 30.37 -4.95
C ALA A 372 0.96 31.62 -5.82
N VAL A 373 0.28 31.53 -6.96
CA VAL A 373 -0.06 32.70 -7.81
C VAL A 373 -1.04 33.66 -7.13
N LYS A 374 -1.95 33.15 -6.30
CA LYS A 374 -2.91 33.98 -5.55
C LYS A 374 -2.23 34.73 -4.41
N ALA A 375 -1.34 34.05 -3.68
CA ALA A 375 -0.65 34.62 -2.52
C ALA A 375 0.57 35.47 -2.91
N ASP A 376 1.23 35.14 -4.03
CA ASP A 376 2.47 35.75 -4.52
C ASP A 376 3.54 35.92 -3.43
N SER A 377 3.72 34.88 -2.61
CA SER A 377 4.58 34.89 -1.44
C SER A 377 5.61 33.76 -1.46
N ASP A 378 6.76 34.00 -0.84
CA ASP A 378 7.88 33.05 -0.80
C ASP A 378 7.49 31.74 -0.08
N GLU A 379 6.59 31.83 0.91
CA GLU A 379 6.06 30.66 1.64
C GLU A 379 5.21 29.76 0.74
N ALA A 380 4.28 30.34 -0.03
CA ALA A 380 3.43 29.56 -0.93
C ALA A 380 4.25 28.93 -2.07
N VAL A 381 5.27 29.64 -2.56
CA VAL A 381 6.25 29.11 -3.52
C VAL A 381 7.04 27.94 -2.92
N ASN A 382 7.51 28.06 -1.69
CA ASN A 382 8.24 26.99 -1.01
C ASN A 382 7.38 25.73 -0.86
N GLN A 383 6.09 25.87 -0.54
CA GLN A 383 5.16 24.74 -0.45
C GLN A 383 4.98 24.04 -1.81
N LEU A 384 4.77 24.80 -2.88
CA LEU A 384 4.67 24.27 -4.25
C LEU A 384 5.94 23.52 -4.67
N LEU A 385 7.10 24.17 -4.55
CA LEU A 385 8.36 23.61 -5.04
C LEU A 385 8.82 22.42 -4.19
N THR A 386 8.56 22.42 -2.88
CA THR A 386 8.87 21.29 -1.99
C THR A 386 8.10 20.03 -2.40
N ALA A 387 6.83 20.16 -2.82
CA ALA A 387 6.03 19.01 -3.25
C ALA A 387 6.65 18.27 -4.44
N ILE A 388 7.35 18.98 -5.34
CA ILE A 388 8.04 18.41 -6.50
C ILE A 388 9.43 17.91 -6.11
N ARG A 389 10.15 18.67 -5.27
CA ARG A 389 11.55 18.44 -4.91
C ARG A 389 11.79 17.10 -4.21
N ILE A 390 10.81 16.57 -3.47
CA ILE A 390 10.95 15.30 -2.73
C ILE A 390 11.34 14.16 -3.67
N SER A 391 10.75 14.08 -4.86
CA SER A 391 11.09 13.02 -5.83
C SER A 391 12.53 13.16 -6.31
N PHE A 392 13.02 14.37 -6.56
CA PHE A 392 14.43 14.60 -6.89
C PHE A 392 15.36 14.19 -5.73
N ALA A 393 14.93 14.40 -4.48
CA ALA A 393 15.68 13.94 -3.31
C ALA A 393 15.82 12.41 -3.26
N VAL A 394 14.80 11.66 -3.71
CA VAL A 394 14.87 10.19 -3.81
C VAL A 394 15.96 9.76 -4.80
N PHE A 395 16.10 10.44 -5.94
CA PHE A 395 17.14 10.10 -6.92
C PHE A 395 18.52 10.66 -6.57
N GLU A 396 18.61 11.73 -5.79
CA GLU A 396 19.87 12.10 -5.14
C GLU A 396 20.29 11.04 -4.10
N TYR A 397 19.34 10.50 -3.34
CA TYR A 397 19.56 9.39 -2.42
C TYR A 397 20.06 8.14 -3.17
N PHE A 398 19.40 7.74 -4.26
CA PHE A 398 19.82 6.57 -5.05
C PHE A 398 21.21 6.69 -5.68
N ARG A 399 21.64 7.90 -6.05
CA ARG A 399 22.97 8.14 -6.62
C ARG A 399 24.09 8.26 -5.57
N ASP A 400 23.74 8.31 -4.28
CA ASP A 400 24.76 8.37 -3.24
C ASP A 400 25.53 7.04 -3.17
N TYR A 401 26.85 7.09 -3.25
CA TYR A 401 27.70 5.89 -3.30
C TYR A 401 27.48 4.94 -2.10
N ARG A 402 27.06 5.46 -0.94
CA ARG A 402 26.74 4.64 0.25
C ARG A 402 25.47 3.84 0.05
N VAL A 403 24.50 4.41 -0.66
CA VAL A 403 23.24 3.75 -1.03
C VAL A 403 23.49 2.75 -2.14
N VAL A 404 24.23 3.12 -3.19
CA VAL A 404 24.61 2.21 -4.30
C VAL A 404 25.32 0.96 -3.78
N LYS A 405 26.24 1.11 -2.81
CA LYS A 405 26.90 -0.03 -2.16
C LYS A 405 25.90 -0.98 -1.50
N GLN A 406 25.00 -0.45 -0.65
CA GLN A 406 24.03 -1.28 0.06
C GLN A 406 22.98 -1.88 -0.87
N TRP A 407 22.61 -1.14 -1.91
CA TRP A 407 21.72 -1.60 -2.97
C TRP A 407 22.27 -2.87 -3.62
N ASN A 408 23.52 -2.83 -4.09
CA ASN A 408 24.18 -3.97 -4.71
C ASN A 408 24.36 -5.14 -3.73
N ASN A 409 24.66 -4.87 -2.46
CA ASN A 409 24.70 -5.92 -1.43
C ASN A 409 23.36 -6.67 -1.31
N VAL A 410 22.23 -5.95 -1.29
CA VAL A 410 20.90 -6.58 -1.22
C VAL A 410 20.61 -7.39 -2.48
N LEU A 411 20.87 -6.84 -3.67
CA LEU A 411 20.66 -7.56 -4.93
C LEU A 411 21.44 -8.88 -4.99
N GLN A 412 22.71 -8.83 -4.60
CA GLN A 412 23.62 -9.98 -4.57
C GLN A 412 23.15 -11.02 -3.55
N GLN A 413 22.75 -10.59 -2.35
CA GLN A 413 22.24 -11.50 -1.33
C GLN A 413 20.93 -12.18 -1.74
N VAL A 414 20.00 -11.46 -2.38
CA VAL A 414 18.78 -12.07 -2.92
C VAL A 414 19.12 -13.07 -4.03
N GLY A 415 19.98 -12.69 -4.98
CA GLY A 415 20.44 -13.58 -6.04
C GLY A 415 21.11 -14.85 -5.52
N LEU A 416 21.92 -14.75 -4.45
CA LEU A 416 22.50 -15.91 -3.76
C LEU A 416 21.42 -16.79 -3.14
N GLN A 417 20.40 -16.21 -2.50
CA GLN A 417 19.29 -17.00 -1.94
C GLN A 417 18.49 -17.69 -3.04
N CYS A 418 18.31 -17.07 -4.21
CA CYS A 418 17.71 -17.73 -5.37
C CYS A 418 18.50 -18.99 -5.77
N ALA A 419 19.83 -18.91 -5.91
CA ALA A 419 20.66 -20.09 -6.23
C ALA A 419 20.60 -21.18 -5.15
N HIS A 420 20.62 -20.80 -3.87
CA HIS A 420 20.43 -21.75 -2.76
C HIS A 420 19.08 -22.46 -2.83
N ILE A 421 18.02 -21.75 -3.23
CA ILE A 421 16.68 -22.33 -3.41
C ILE A 421 16.66 -23.29 -4.61
N GLU A 422 17.27 -22.92 -5.74
CA GLU A 422 17.42 -23.81 -6.89
C GLU A 422 18.13 -25.11 -6.52
N TYR A 423 19.29 -24.99 -5.85
CA TYR A 423 20.09 -26.14 -5.43
C TYR A 423 19.29 -27.10 -4.53
N VAL A 424 18.50 -26.58 -3.59
CA VAL A 424 17.77 -27.41 -2.62
C VAL A 424 16.44 -27.94 -3.16
N THR A 425 15.75 -27.18 -4.00
CA THR A 425 14.38 -27.53 -4.44
C THR A 425 14.32 -28.13 -5.84
N GLY A 426 15.39 -28.01 -6.63
CA GLY A 426 15.45 -28.44 -8.02
C GLY A 426 14.72 -27.52 -9.00
N VAL A 427 14.16 -26.40 -8.54
CA VAL A 427 13.64 -25.36 -9.45
C VAL A 427 14.80 -24.80 -10.27
N SER A 428 14.58 -24.53 -11.55
CA SER A 428 15.59 -23.95 -12.44
C SER A 428 15.31 -22.47 -12.71
N ASP A 429 16.36 -21.70 -13.01
CA ASP A 429 16.31 -20.33 -13.49
C ASP A 429 15.72 -19.25 -12.55
N LEU A 430 15.43 -19.54 -11.28
CA LEU A 430 15.02 -18.54 -10.30
C LEU A 430 16.06 -17.41 -10.12
N GLN A 431 17.36 -17.74 -10.07
CA GLN A 431 18.44 -16.76 -10.01
C GLN A 431 18.59 -16.02 -11.35
N ASN A 432 18.49 -16.74 -12.48
CA ASN A 432 18.52 -16.12 -13.81
C ASN A 432 17.36 -15.13 -13.98
N TRP A 433 16.17 -15.47 -13.49
CA TRP A 433 15.02 -14.59 -13.44
C TRP A 433 15.30 -13.34 -12.61
N TRP A 434 15.93 -13.47 -11.44
CA TRP A 434 16.26 -12.32 -10.60
C TRP A 434 17.15 -11.31 -11.34
N TRP A 435 18.19 -11.80 -12.02
CA TRP A 435 19.14 -10.97 -12.74
C TRP A 435 18.63 -10.45 -14.09
N LEU A 436 17.68 -11.15 -14.72
CA LEU A 436 16.98 -10.64 -15.88
C LEU A 436 15.96 -9.56 -15.50
N TRP A 437 15.20 -9.78 -14.42
CA TRP A 437 14.10 -8.91 -14.00
C TRP A 437 14.58 -7.61 -13.36
N ALA A 438 15.59 -7.66 -12.48
CA ALA A 438 16.01 -6.49 -11.70
C ALA A 438 16.38 -5.26 -12.56
N PRO A 439 17.26 -5.36 -13.59
CA PRO A 439 17.60 -4.19 -14.41
C PRO A 439 16.39 -3.65 -15.19
N ASP A 440 15.52 -4.53 -15.69
CA ASP A 440 14.28 -4.15 -16.37
C ASP A 440 13.33 -3.37 -15.45
N TYR A 441 13.05 -3.93 -14.28
CA TYR A 441 12.15 -3.35 -13.30
C TYR A 441 12.63 -1.98 -12.83
N PHE A 442 13.91 -1.84 -12.48
CA PHE A 442 14.43 -0.56 -12.03
C PHE A 442 14.47 0.47 -13.17
N GLN A 443 14.73 0.08 -14.42
CA GLN A 443 14.59 0.99 -15.55
C GLN A 443 13.13 1.44 -15.76
N ALA A 444 12.15 0.55 -15.55
CA ALA A 444 10.74 0.92 -15.60
C ALA A 444 10.36 1.93 -14.49
N VAL A 445 10.85 1.72 -13.26
CA VAL A 445 10.67 2.67 -12.15
C VAL A 445 11.31 4.04 -12.45
N GLU A 446 12.48 4.04 -13.06
CA GLU A 446 13.16 5.25 -13.51
C GLU A 446 12.30 6.04 -14.50
N ASN A 447 11.83 5.37 -15.56
CA ASN A 447 11.02 5.98 -16.61
C ASN A 447 9.70 6.52 -16.05
N PHE A 448 9.06 5.77 -15.16
CA PHE A 448 7.85 6.18 -14.46
C PHE A 448 8.05 7.49 -13.68
N ALA A 449 9.14 7.59 -12.93
CA ALA A 449 9.43 8.78 -12.13
C ALA A 449 9.80 10.00 -12.99
N GLN A 450 10.55 9.80 -14.08
CA GLN A 450 10.89 10.87 -15.03
C GLN A 450 9.65 11.41 -15.77
N GLY A 451 8.73 10.51 -16.16
CA GLY A 451 7.44 10.86 -16.73
C GLY A 451 6.62 11.73 -15.77
N TRP A 452 6.44 11.25 -14.53
CA TRP A 452 5.76 12.01 -13.48
C TRP A 452 6.41 13.38 -13.22
N ALA A 453 7.74 13.47 -13.16
CA ALA A 453 8.43 14.73 -12.89
C ALA A 453 8.17 15.77 -14.00
N THR A 454 8.14 15.31 -15.26
CA THR A 454 7.80 16.16 -16.42
C THR A 454 6.39 16.73 -16.28
N GLU A 455 5.40 15.90 -15.92
CA GLU A 455 4.01 16.33 -15.74
C GLU A 455 3.85 17.26 -14.53
N ALA A 456 4.49 16.93 -13.41
CA ALA A 456 4.48 17.72 -12.19
C ALA A 456 5.02 19.14 -12.41
N ILE A 457 6.13 19.28 -13.12
CA ILE A 457 6.73 20.58 -13.47
C ILE A 457 5.79 21.39 -14.37
N ARG A 458 5.20 20.76 -15.38
CA ARG A 458 4.22 21.40 -16.27
C ARG A 458 3.01 21.91 -15.49
N ALA A 459 2.46 21.07 -14.61
CA ALA A 459 1.32 21.42 -13.76
C ALA A 459 1.66 22.59 -12.82
N ALA A 460 2.86 22.57 -12.23
CA ALA A 460 3.34 23.65 -11.36
C ALA A 460 3.52 24.99 -12.09
N ALA A 461 3.94 24.97 -13.36
CA ALA A 461 4.09 26.17 -14.17
C ALA A 461 2.75 26.76 -14.67
N SER A 462 1.70 25.93 -14.76
CA SER A 462 0.45 26.27 -15.46
C SER A 462 -0.20 27.57 -15.00
N ALA A 463 -0.41 27.77 -13.70
CA ALA A 463 -1.07 28.96 -13.17
C ALA A 463 -0.20 30.22 -13.34
N TYR A 464 1.13 30.09 -13.24
CA TYR A 464 2.05 31.20 -13.45
C TYR A 464 2.03 31.66 -14.91
N ILE A 465 2.05 30.73 -15.86
CA ILE A 465 1.92 31.03 -17.29
C ILE A 465 0.60 31.74 -17.57
N GLN A 466 -0.52 31.21 -17.06
CA GLN A 466 -1.84 31.83 -17.22
C GLN A 466 -1.90 33.25 -16.65
N ALA A 467 -1.35 33.47 -15.47
CA ALA A 467 -1.29 34.79 -14.85
C ALA A 467 -0.50 35.79 -15.71
N ARG A 468 0.66 35.38 -16.23
CA ARG A 468 1.49 36.23 -17.11
C ARG A 468 0.81 36.52 -18.45
N THR A 469 0.15 35.53 -19.07
CA THR A 469 -0.63 35.73 -20.29
C THR A 469 -1.80 36.70 -20.06
N ALA A 470 -2.40 36.69 -18.87
CA ALA A 470 -3.42 37.65 -18.46
C ALA A 470 -2.87 39.04 -18.07
N GLY A 471 -1.57 39.30 -18.27
CA GLY A 471 -0.93 40.58 -17.98
C GLY A 471 -0.65 40.84 -16.49
N ARG A 472 -0.78 39.84 -15.61
CA ARG A 472 -0.43 39.99 -14.19
C ARG A 472 1.08 39.95 -14.00
N SER A 473 1.61 40.93 -13.29
CA SER A 473 3.00 40.92 -12.79
C SER A 473 3.03 40.30 -11.39
N LEU A 474 3.78 39.20 -11.22
CA LEU A 474 3.93 38.50 -9.94
C LEU A 474 5.38 38.64 -9.47
N LYS A 475 5.58 39.01 -8.20
CA LYS A 475 6.91 39.10 -7.57
C LYS A 475 7.65 37.76 -7.66
N THR A 476 6.93 36.66 -7.53
CA THR A 476 7.51 35.31 -7.47
C THR A 476 7.75 34.65 -8.82
N TYR A 477 7.33 35.27 -9.94
CA TYR A 477 7.32 34.63 -11.26
C TYR A 477 8.71 34.11 -11.67
N ASP A 478 9.72 34.97 -11.65
CA ASP A 478 11.05 34.63 -12.18
C ASP A 478 11.72 33.55 -11.32
N VAL A 479 11.55 33.60 -10.01
CA VAL A 479 12.09 32.59 -9.08
C VAL A 479 11.46 31.22 -9.34
N VAL A 480 10.14 31.17 -9.53
CA VAL A 480 9.43 29.91 -9.80
C VAL A 480 9.83 29.34 -11.15
N VAL A 481 9.85 30.15 -12.20
CA VAL A 481 10.23 29.69 -13.54
C VAL A 481 11.68 29.22 -13.57
N ALA A 482 12.59 29.92 -12.90
CA ALA A 482 13.98 29.48 -12.77
C ALA A 482 14.09 28.12 -12.05
N ALA A 483 13.40 27.96 -10.91
CA ALA A 483 13.42 26.71 -10.15
C ALA A 483 12.82 25.52 -10.93
N LEU A 484 11.70 25.74 -11.62
CA LEU A 484 11.08 24.71 -12.46
C LEU A 484 11.94 24.35 -13.67
N SER A 485 12.65 25.32 -14.25
CA SER A 485 13.62 25.07 -15.32
C SER A 485 14.83 24.28 -14.81
N GLU A 486 15.29 24.56 -13.58
CA GLU A 486 16.34 23.77 -12.94
C GLU A 486 15.89 22.32 -12.74
N PHE A 487 14.68 22.09 -12.18
CA PHE A 487 14.13 20.75 -12.05
C PHE A 487 14.01 20.04 -13.40
N GLN A 488 13.55 20.73 -14.44
CA GLN A 488 13.43 20.17 -15.78
C GLN A 488 14.78 19.68 -16.30
N SER A 489 15.84 20.46 -16.12
CA SER A 489 17.20 20.06 -16.55
C SER A 489 17.76 18.86 -15.77
N LYS A 490 17.27 18.63 -14.54
CA LYS A 490 17.69 17.51 -13.67
C LYS A 490 16.88 16.23 -13.88
N ILE A 491 15.82 16.21 -14.69
CA ILE A 491 15.01 15.00 -14.91
C ILE A 491 15.87 13.84 -15.42
N GLN A 492 16.77 14.09 -16.37
CA GLN A 492 17.66 13.05 -16.90
C GLN A 492 18.68 12.53 -15.88
N MET A 493 18.86 13.25 -14.77
CA MET A 493 19.68 12.81 -13.64
C MET A 493 18.91 11.98 -12.61
N MET A 494 17.59 11.82 -12.77
CA MET A 494 16.78 10.91 -11.96
C MET A 494 17.04 9.48 -12.43
N LYS A 495 18.17 8.93 -11.99
CA LYS A 495 18.66 7.60 -12.36
C LYS A 495 18.62 6.62 -11.20
N MET A 496 18.21 5.39 -11.46
CA MET A 496 18.29 4.31 -10.46
C MET A 496 19.76 3.96 -10.15
N PRO A 497 20.04 3.34 -8.99
CA PRO A 497 21.41 2.93 -8.65
C PRO A 497 22.02 2.03 -9.72
N ILE A 498 23.29 2.25 -10.04
CA ILE A 498 24.04 1.38 -10.95
C ILE A 498 24.15 -0.01 -10.32
N MET A 499 23.86 -1.04 -11.12
CA MET A 499 23.98 -2.44 -10.74
C MET A 499 25.31 -3.01 -11.20
N ASP A 500 26.05 -3.65 -10.30
CA ASP A 500 27.32 -4.30 -10.60
C ASP A 500 27.05 -5.67 -11.27
N ALA A 501 26.89 -5.68 -12.59
CA ALA A 501 26.55 -6.87 -13.39
C ALA A 501 27.61 -7.97 -13.38
N ASP A 502 28.85 -7.65 -13.00
CA ASP A 502 29.98 -8.60 -12.95
C ASP A 502 29.90 -9.61 -11.79
N LYS A 503 28.85 -9.54 -10.95
CA LYS A 503 28.62 -10.46 -9.82
C LYS A 503 27.33 -11.28 -9.96
N THR A 504 26.92 -11.57 -11.19
CA THR A 504 25.67 -12.28 -11.53
C THR A 504 25.73 -13.79 -11.30
N THR A 505 26.93 -14.37 -11.18
CA THR A 505 27.16 -15.77 -10.76
C THR A 505 27.82 -15.79 -9.39
N ILE A 506 27.01 -15.69 -8.33
CA ILE A 506 27.49 -15.91 -6.96
C ILE A 506 27.30 -17.40 -6.68
N THR A 507 28.34 -18.18 -6.96
CA THR A 507 28.58 -19.46 -6.30
C THR A 507 29.45 -19.18 -5.07
N ASP A 508 29.10 -19.80 -3.94
CA ASP A 508 29.66 -19.56 -2.60
C ASP A 508 31.16 -19.19 -2.51
#